data_AF-A0A9N7REH4-F1
#
_entry.id   AF-A0A9N7REH4-F1
#
_cell.length_a   1.000
_cell.length_b   1.000
_cell.length_c   1.000
_cell.angle_alpha   90.00
_cell.angle_beta   90.00
_cell.angle_gamma   90.00
#
_symmetry.space_group_name_H-M   'P 1'
#
loop_
_entity.id
_entity.type
_entity.pdbx_description
1 polymer ?
#
loop_
_entity_poly.entity_id
_entity_poly.type
_entity_poly.pdbx_seq_one_letter_code
_entity_poly.pdbx_strand_id
1 'polypeptide(L)' 'MVTRLRAGILKPRALASVVEEKEPSGLLEALESDNWKEAMRSEYEALIKNKTWFLTSPPQGKNI' A
#
# COMPACT_ATOMS: atom_id res chain seq x y z
N MET A 1 -28.56 -35.58 -6.26
CA MET A 1 -27.84 -34.44 -5.67
C MET A 1 -26.42 -34.47 -6.25
N VAL A 2 -26.07 -33.53 -7.14
CA VAL A 2 -24.77 -33.52 -7.84
C VAL A 2 -23.97 -32.33 -7.30
N THR A 3 -22.76 -32.58 -6.80
CA THR A 3 -21.92 -31.52 -6.23
C THR A 3 -21.15 -30.79 -7.32
N ARG A 4 -20.95 -29.49 -7.07
CA ARG A 4 -20.27 -28.46 -7.88
C ARG A 4 -18.92 -28.83 -8.52
N LEU A 5 -18.31 -29.96 -8.17
CA LEU A 5 -16.99 -30.36 -8.65
C LEU A 5 -17.00 -30.98 -10.06
N ARG A 6 -18.17 -31.34 -10.61
CA ARG A 6 -18.28 -32.04 -11.90
C ARG A 6 -18.57 -31.13 -13.10
N ALA A 7 -18.94 -29.88 -12.87
CA ALA A 7 -19.06 -28.89 -13.94
C ALA A 7 -17.70 -28.24 -14.13
N GLY A 8 -17.00 -28.58 -15.22
CA GLY A 8 -15.67 -28.07 -15.60
C GLY A 8 -15.63 -26.56 -15.89
N ILE A 9 -16.05 -25.75 -14.94
CA ILE A 9 -16.03 -24.30 -14.99
C ILE A 9 -14.70 -23.85 -14.39
N LEU A 10 -13.65 -23.93 -15.20
CA LEU A 10 -12.42 -23.19 -14.95
C LEU A 10 -12.74 -21.72 -15.24
N LYS A 11 -13.25 -20.97 -14.24
CA LYS A 11 -13.27 -19.52 -14.36
C LYS A 11 -11.81 -19.08 -14.48
N PRO A 12 -11.37 -18.44 -15.57
CA PRO A 12 -10.04 -17.85 -15.57
C PRO A 12 -10.04 -16.83 -14.43
N ARG A 13 -9.20 -17.09 -13.42
CA ARG A 13 -8.90 -16.13 -12.39
C ARG A 13 -8.24 -14.97 -13.12
N ALA A 14 -9.00 -13.91 -13.37
CA ALA A 14 -8.46 -12.68 -13.93
C ALA A 14 -7.26 -12.32 -13.06
N LEU A 15 -6.07 -12.44 -13.64
CA LEU A 15 -4.88 -11.84 -13.05
C LEU A 15 -5.16 -10.36 -13.18
N ALA A 16 -5.64 -9.75 -12.09
CA ALA A 16 -5.66 -8.32 -11.97
C ALA A 16 -4.23 -7.89 -12.34
N SER A 17 -4.09 -7.22 -13.49
CA SER A 17 -2.84 -6.59 -13.86
C SER A 17 -2.52 -5.68 -12.69
N VAL A 18 -1.54 -6.10 -11.88
CA VAL A 18 -0.95 -5.23 -10.89
C VAL A 18 -0.45 -4.06 -11.73
N VAL A 19 -1.14 -2.93 -11.61
CA VAL A 19 -0.61 -1.67 -12.11
C VAL A 19 0.59 -1.45 -11.21
N GLU A 20 1.76 -1.90 -11.68
CA GLU A 20 3.03 -1.52 -11.06
C GLU A 20 3.20 -0.03 -11.32
N GLU A 21 2.54 0.79 -10.51
CA GLU A 21 3.03 2.12 -10.22
C GLU A 21 4.45 1.90 -9.70
N LYS A 22 5.43 2.21 -10.55
CA LYS A 22 6.84 2.03 -10.24
C LYS A 22 7.15 2.73 -8.91
N GLU A 23 7.84 2.03 -8.01
CA GLU A 23 8.28 2.63 -6.76
C GLU A 23 9.13 3.87 -7.05
N PRO A 24 8.78 5.03 -6.47
CA PRO A 24 9.51 6.27 -6.70
C PRO A 24 10.90 6.12 -6.08
N SER A 25 11.91 6.54 -6.83
CA SER A 25 13.30 6.46 -6.41
C SER A 25 13.69 7.50 -5.37
N GLY A 26 12.84 8.51 -5.15
CA GLY A 26 13.06 9.56 -4.17
C GLY A 26 11.79 10.30 -3.78
N LEU A 27 11.93 11.13 -2.73
CA LEU A 27 10.82 11.89 -2.15
C LEU A 27 10.12 12.81 -3.16
N LEU A 28 10.90 13.48 -4.02
CA LEU A 28 10.34 14.42 -5.00
C LEU A 28 9.45 13.71 -6.04
N GLU A 29 9.89 12.55 -6.54
CA GLU A 29 9.13 11.73 -7.49
C GLU A 29 7.86 11.17 -6.83
N ALA A 30 7.96 10.75 -5.56
CA ALA A 30 6.82 10.28 -4.78
C ALA A 30 5.78 11.40 -4.51
N LEU A 31 6.26 12.63 -4.30
CA LEU A 31 5.43 13.82 -4.09
C LEU A 31 4.92 14.44 -5.40
N GLU A 32 5.38 14.01 -6.56
CA GLU A 32 4.84 14.47 -7.83
C GLU A 32 3.61 13.63 -8.23
N SER A 33 3.64 12.33 -7.95
CA SER A 33 2.51 11.42 -8.22
C SER A 33 1.40 11.53 -7.17
N ASP A 34 0.18 11.77 -7.63
CA ASP A 34 -1.01 11.83 -6.77
C ASP A 34 -1.37 10.46 -6.17
N ASN A 35 -1.12 9.36 -6.89
CA ASN A 35 -1.33 8.00 -6.38
C ASN A 35 -0.43 7.73 -5.18
N TRP A 36 0.84 8.13 -5.24
CA TRP A 36 1.79 7.95 -4.14
C TRP A 36 1.47 8.86 -2.96
N LYS A 37 0.98 10.09 -3.18
CA LYS A 37 0.47 10.95 -2.10
C LYS A 37 -0.70 10.32 -1.36
N GLU A 38 -1.67 9.77 -2.10
CA GLU A 38 -2.84 9.13 -1.51
C GLU A 38 -2.44 7.87 -0.74
N ALA A 39 -1.55 7.05 -1.29
CA ALA A 39 -1.00 5.87 -0.62
C ALA A 39 -0.26 6.24 0.68
N MET A 40 0.65 7.22 0.63
CA MET A 40 1.36 7.73 1.81
C MET A 40 0.41 8.23 2.89
N ARG A 41 -0.65 8.93 2.48
CA ARG A 41 -1.67 9.44 3.41
C ARG A 41 -2.48 8.30 4.05
N SER A 42 -2.91 7.33 3.25
CA SER A 42 -3.66 6.16 3.74
C SER A 42 -2.86 5.37 4.77
N GLU A 43 -1.58 5.11 4.49
CA GLU A 43 -0.67 4.44 5.43
C GLU A 43 -0.48 5.26 6.70
N TYR A 44 -0.27 6.57 6.58
CA TYR A 44 -0.18 7.46 7.74
C TYR A 44 -1.43 7.40 8.61
N GLU A 45 -2.62 7.51 8.02
CA GLU A 45 -3.89 7.43 8.74
C GLU A 45 -4.08 6.06 9.40
N ALA A 46 -3.68 4.97 8.74
CA ALA A 46 -3.72 3.62 9.31
C ALA A 46 -2.79 3.47 10.53
N LEU A 47 -1.59 4.04 10.48
CA LEU A 47 -0.62 4.03 11.59
C LEU A 47 -1.15 4.80 12.81
N ILE A 48 -1.75 5.96 12.59
CA ILE A 48 -2.40 6.75 13.65
C ILE A 48 -3.60 5.99 14.23
N LYS A 49 -4.45 5.41 13.38
CA LYS A 49 -5.62 4.64 13.80
C LYS A 49 -5.25 3.42 14.64
N ASN A 50 -4.18 2.72 14.26
CA ASN A 50 -3.70 1.55 14.97
C ASN A 50 -2.92 1.91 16.25
N LYS A 51 -2.62 3.20 16.47
CA LYS A 51 -1.82 3.69 17.61
C LYS A 51 -0.47 2.96 17.74
N THR A 52 0.07 2.52 16.61
CA THR A 52 1.32 1.75 16.54
C THR A 52 2.54 2.65 16.33
N TRP A 53 2.32 3.90 15.92
CA TRP A 53 3.37 4.90 15.75
C TRP A 53 3.23 6.03 16.77
N PHE A 54 4.32 6.28 17.50
CA PHE A 54 4.46 7.41 18.41
C PHE A 54 5.57 8.32 17.88
N LEU A 55 5.24 9.59 17.60
CA LEU A 55 6.22 10.58 17.20
C LEU A 55 7.13 10.87 18.41
N THR A 56 8.34 10.34 18.39
CA THR A 56 9.32 10.56 19.46
C THR A 56 10.22 11.72 19.08
N SER A 57 10.50 12.60 20.04
CA SER A 57 11.46 13.68 19.86
C SER A 57 12.82 13.09 19.46
N PRO A 58 13.54 13.72 18.50
CA PRO A 58 14.91 13.32 18.24
C PRO A 58 15.74 13.48 19.52
N PRO A 59 16.75 12.60 19.74
CA PRO A 59 17.64 12.73 20.88
C PRO A 59 18.43 14.04 20.81
N GLN A 60 18.60 14.70 21.95
CA GLN A 60 19.33 15.97 22.05
C GLN A 60 20.75 15.82 21.50
N GLY A 61 21.17 16.77 20.66
CA GLY A 61 22.52 16.83 20.07
C GLY A 61 22.67 16.21 18.69
N LYS A 62 21.58 15.76 18.05
CA LYS A 62 21.59 15.35 16.64
C LYS A 62 21.16 16.53 15.76
N ASN A 63 22.07 17.02 14.91
CA ASN A 63 21.71 17.97 13.86
C ASN A 63 20.80 17.24 12.87
N ILE A 64 19.58 17.75 12.70
CA ILE A 64 18.62 17.32 11.68
C ILE A 64 18.93 18.07 10.39
#